data_AF-A0AAV4I4B8-F1
#
_entry.id   AF-A0AAV4I4B8-F1
#
_cell.length_a   1.000
_cell.length_b   1.000
_cell.length_c   1.000
_cell.angle_alpha   90.00
_cell.angle_beta   90.00
_cell.angle_gamma   90.00
#
_symmetry.space_group_name_H-M   'P 1'
#
loop_
_entity.id
_entity.type
_entity.pdbx_description
1 polymer ?
#
loop_
_entity_poly.entity_id
_entity_poly.type
_entity_poly.pdbx_seq_one_letter_code
_entity_poly.pdbx_strand_id
1 'polypeptide(L)'
;MNLNSTELLRSIKKKKLSYFGHTKRHESLQKLILEGKVDGSRGRGRRRKSWTTNIAEMTNMRVNAAAKAAKEREGWRSMVSNLFKEKEPS
;
A
#
# COMPACT_ATOMS: atom_id res chain seq x y z
N MET A 1 7.42 -26.99 1.68
CA MET A 1 7.68 -25.80 2.51
C MET A 1 6.35 -25.27 3.00
N ASN A 2 6.04 -25.37 4.29
CA ASN A 2 4.86 -24.74 4.87
C ASN A 2 5.18 -23.27 5.14
N LEU A 3 4.69 -22.36 4.30
CA LEU A 3 4.68 -20.94 4.65
C LEU A 3 3.74 -20.76 5.84
N ASN A 4 4.26 -20.32 6.98
CA ASN A 4 3.41 -19.90 8.08
C ASN A 4 2.57 -18.68 7.65
N SER A 5 1.35 -18.56 8.18
CA SER A 5 0.41 -17.50 7.76
C SER A 5 0.96 -16.09 8.02
N THR A 6 1.87 -15.94 8.99
CA THR A 6 2.49 -14.67 9.36
C THR A 6 3.49 -14.18 8.31
N GLU A 7 4.37 -15.04 7.78
CA GLU A 7 5.29 -14.74 6.68
C GLU A 7 4.55 -14.39 5.39
N LEU A 8 3.48 -15.14 5.08
CA LEU A 8 2.66 -14.87 3.91
C LEU A 8 2.04 -13.47 4.00
N LEU A 9 1.45 -13.11 5.14
CA LEU A 9 0.90 -11.78 5.36
C LEU A 9 1.97 -10.68 5.27
N ARG A 10 3.17 -10.90 5.83
CA ARG A 10 4.31 -9.98 5.73
C ARG A 10 4.70 -9.73 4.26
N SER A 11 4.84 -10.81 3.48
CA SER A 11 5.15 -10.76 2.05
C SER A 11 4.09 -10.01 1.24
N ILE A 12 2.81 -10.29 1.49
CA ILE A 12 1.69 -9.61 0.83
C ILE A 12 1.69 -8.11 1.12
N LYS A 13 1.88 -7.71 2.39
CA LYS A 13 1.92 -6.29 2.78
C LYS A 13 3.10 -5.57 2.12
N LYS A 14 4.29 -6.17 2.11
CA LYS A 14 5.48 -5.63 1.44
C LYS A 14 5.22 -5.40 -0.05
N LYS A 15 4.70 -6.40 -0.76
CA LYS A 15 4.38 -6.30 -2.19
C LYS A 15 3.36 -5.19 -2.47
N LYS A 16 2.30 -5.08 -1.66
CA LYS A 16 1.28 -4.02 -1.79
C LYS A 16 1.88 -2.63 -1.64
N LEU A 17 2.73 -2.42 -0.63
CA LEU A 17 3.39 -1.12 -0.40
C LEU A 17 4.42 -0.79 -1.48
N SER A 18 5.19 -1.77 -1.96
CA SER A 18 6.12 -1.57 -3.08
C SER A 18 5.38 -1.19 -4.36
N TYR A 19 4.26 -1.85 -4.64
CA TYR A 19 3.43 -1.54 -5.80
C TYR A 19 2.80 -0.14 -5.70
N PHE A 20 2.33 0.25 -4.51
CA PHE A 20 1.87 1.62 -4.27
C PHE A 20 2.95 2.66 -4.62
N GLY A 21 4.17 2.47 -4.11
CA GLY A 21 5.29 3.35 -4.43
C GLY A 21 5.60 3.42 -5.93
N HIS A 22 5.45 2.32 -6.67
CA HIS A 22 5.60 2.30 -8.12
C HIS A 22 4.50 3.13 -8.81
N THR A 23 3.23 2.91 -8.45
CA THR A 23 2.09 3.64 -9.04
C THR A 23 2.13 5.15 -8.80
N LYS A 24 2.77 5.62 -7.72
CA LYS A 24 2.88 7.06 -7.41
C LYS A 24 4.00 7.78 -8.16
N ARG A 25 4.99 7.04 -8.68
CA ARG A 25 6.14 7.60 -9.38
C ARG A 25 6.03 7.53 -10.89
N HIS A 26 5.29 6.56 -11.41
CA HIS A 26 5.10 6.39 -12.85
C HIS A 26 3.68 6.74 -13.26
N GLU A 27 3.54 7.38 -14.42
CA GLU A 27 2.25 7.60 -15.07
C GLU A 27 1.82 6.29 -15.71
N SER A 28 0.96 5.54 -15.02
CA SER A 28 0.43 4.28 -15.52
C SER A 28 -1.08 4.30 -15.55
N LEU A 29 -1.69 3.42 -16.37
CA LEU A 29 -3.13 3.22 -16.39
C LEU A 29 -3.67 2.93 -14.98
N GLN A 30 -2.92 2.22 -14.15
CA GLN A 30 -3.32 1.95 -12.77
C GLN A 30 -3.37 3.22 -11.92
N LYS A 31 -2.41 4.15 -12.08
CA LYS A 31 -2.46 5.46 -11.41
C LYS A 31 -3.74 6.20 -11.78
N LEU A 32 -4.08 6.25 -13.08
CA LEU A 32 -5.32 6.88 -13.58
C LEU A 32 -6.58 6.21 -13.01
N ILE A 33 -6.64 4.88 -12.99
CA ILE A 33 -7.79 4.14 -12.44
C ILE A 33 -7.94 4.38 -10.92
N LEU A 34 -6.81 4.52 -10.20
CA LEU A 34 -6.80 4.65 -8.74
C LEU A 34 -7.03 6.06 -8.24
N GLU A 35 -6.54 7.06 -8.98
CA GLU A 35 -6.69 8.48 -8.65
C GLU A 35 -7.89 9.12 -9.36
N GLY A 36 -8.39 8.48 -10.41
CA GLY A 36 -9.58 8.89 -11.14
C GLY A 36 -10.79 8.94 -10.24
N LYS A 37 -11.50 10.06 -10.28
CA LYS A 37 -12.83 10.19 -9.69
C LYS A 37 -13.82 9.54 -10.65
N VAL A 38 -14.43 8.44 -10.22
CA VAL A 38 -15.57 7.85 -10.92
C VAL A 38 -16.83 8.48 -10.35
N ASP A 39 -17.66 9.08 -11.21
CA ASP A 39 -18.95 9.61 -10.78
C ASP A 39 -19.90 8.47 -10.39
N GLY A 40 -20.63 8.67 -9.30
CA GLY A 40 -21.51 7.67 -8.71
C GLY A 40 -21.08 7.19 -7.32
N SER A 41 -22.03 6.59 -6.60
CA SER A 41 -21.78 6.02 -5.27
C SER A 41 -21.34 4.56 -5.36
N ARG A 42 -20.59 4.08 -4.36
CA ARG A 42 -20.24 2.66 -4.29
C ARG A 42 -21.51 1.83 -4.05
N GLY A 43 -21.87 0.99 -5.01
CA GLY A 43 -23.00 0.07 -4.90
C GLY A 43 -22.94 -0.86 -3.69
N ARG A 44 -24.10 -1.39 -3.27
CA ARG A 44 -24.21 -2.38 -2.19
C ARG A 44 -23.40 -3.64 -2.56
N GLY A 45 -22.80 -4.30 -1.57
CA GLY A 45 -22.00 -5.52 -1.75
C GLY A 45 -20.51 -5.30 -2.07
N ARG A 46 -20.11 -4.14 -2.62
CA ARG A 46 -18.67 -3.84 -2.80
C ARG A 46 -18.00 -3.57 -1.45
N ARG A 47 -16.85 -4.20 -1.19
CA ARG A 47 -16.09 -3.98 0.04
C ARG A 47 -15.80 -2.48 0.24
N ARG A 48 -16.10 -1.98 1.43
CA ARG A 48 -15.89 -0.56 1.81
C ARG A 48 -14.40 -0.21 1.88
N LYS A 49 -13.56 -1.16 2.28
CA LYS A 49 -12.11 -1.01 2.37
C LYS A 49 -11.49 -0.97 0.98
N SER A 50 -10.94 0.19 0.57
CA SER A 50 -10.18 0.30 -0.67
C SER A 50 -8.73 -0.14 -0.46
N TRP A 51 -8.01 -0.31 -1.57
CA TRP A 51 -6.55 -0.47 -1.53
C TRP A 51 -5.87 0.72 -0.85
N THR A 52 -6.28 1.96 -1.15
CA THR A 52 -5.76 3.17 -0.49
C THR A 52 -6.02 3.22 1.01
N THR A 53 -7.18 2.74 1.49
CA THR A 53 -7.45 2.58 2.93
C THR A 53 -6.48 1.58 3.56
N ASN A 54 -6.20 0.45 2.90
CA ASN A 54 -5.21 -0.50 3.41
C ASN A 54 -3.80 0.10 3.49
N ILE A 55 -3.41 0.95 2.53
CA ILE A 55 -2.11 1.64 2.56
C ILE A 55 -2.05 2.54 3.79
N ALA A 56 -3.08 3.36 4.02
CA ALA A 56 -3.13 4.27 5.17
C ALA A 56 -3.01 3.53 6.51
N GLU A 57 -3.70 2.39 6.66
CA GLU A 57 -3.61 1.56 7.87
C GLU A 57 -2.25 0.87 8.02
N MET A 58 -1.65 0.37 6.94
CA MET A 58 -0.35 -0.31 7.01
C MET A 58 0.81 0.63 7.32
N THR A 59 0.75 1.88 6.86
CA THR A 59 1.82 2.87 7.09
C THR A 59 1.51 3.81 8.25
N ASN A 60 0.31 3.76 8.81
CA ASN A 60 -0.20 4.75 9.77
C ASN A 60 -0.09 6.20 9.25
N MET A 61 -0.37 6.41 7.95
CA MET A 61 -0.30 7.74 7.31
C MET A 61 -1.63 8.07 6.64
N ARG A 62 -1.95 9.37 6.56
CA ARG A 62 -3.01 9.83 5.64
C ARG A 62 -2.62 9.47 4.20
N VAL A 63 -3.60 9.08 3.38
CA VAL A 63 -3.36 8.65 1.98
C VAL A 63 -2.56 9.69 1.19
N ASN A 64 -2.86 10.98 1.36
CA ASN A 64 -2.15 12.06 0.68
C ASN A 64 -0.69 12.20 1.14
N ALA A 65 -0.42 11.96 2.43
CA ALA A 65 0.93 11.97 2.97
C ALA A 65 1.74 10.77 2.46
N ALA A 66 1.13 9.58 2.46
CA ALA A 66 1.74 8.38 1.87
C ALA A 66 2.03 8.57 0.37
N ALA A 67 1.11 9.19 -0.38
CA ALA A 67 1.31 9.49 -1.80
C ALA A 67 2.47 10.48 -2.05
N LYS A 68 2.64 11.50 -1.19
CA LYS A 68 3.79 12.42 -1.26
C LYS A 68 5.09 11.71 -0.92
N ALA A 69 5.14 10.95 0.17
CA ALA A 69 6.32 10.18 0.58
C ALA A 69 6.74 9.17 -0.49
N ALA A 70 5.77 8.50 -1.14
CA ALA A 70 6.01 7.52 -2.19
C ALA A 70 6.70 8.08 -3.45
N LYS A 71 6.73 9.41 -3.64
CA LYS A 71 7.45 10.04 -4.76
C LYS A 71 8.96 9.90 -4.61
N GLU A 72 9.46 9.89 -3.37
CA GLU A 72 10.87 9.69 -3.08
C GLU A 72 11.15 8.18 -2.96
N ARG A 73 11.93 7.64 -3.91
CA ARG A 73 12.05 6.20 -4.13
C ARG A 73 12.69 5.48 -2.95
N GLU A 74 13.79 6.02 -2.44
CA GLU A 74 14.66 5.32 -1.51
C GLU A 74 14.13 5.42 -0.08
N GLY A 75 13.60 6.56 0.34
CA GLY A 75 12.89 6.69 1.62
C GLY A 75 11.60 5.89 1.65
N TRP A 76 10.84 5.79 0.55
CA TRP A 76 9.70 4.87 0.51
C TRP A 76 10.15 3.41 0.65
N ARG A 77 11.21 2.99 -0.05
CA ARG A 77 11.79 1.64 0.08
C ARG A 77 12.28 1.37 1.51
N SER A 78 12.97 2.33 2.13
CA SER A 78 13.48 2.25 3.49
C SER A 78 12.35 2.11 4.50
N MET A 79 11.32 2.96 4.41
CA MET A 79 10.12 2.88 5.26
C MET A 79 9.43 1.52 5.14
N VAL A 80 9.22 1.03 3.91
CA VAL A 80 8.61 -0.29 3.69
C VAL A 80 9.47 -1.41 4.28
N SER A 81 10.80 -1.32 4.19
CA SER A 81 11.70 -2.30 4.79
C SER A 81 11.57 -2.30 6.32
N ASN A 82 11.58 -1.12 6.94
CA ASN A 82 11.58 -0.97 8.40
C ASN A 82 10.26 -1.42 9.04
N LEU A 83 9.11 -1.19 8.38
CA LEU A 83 7.79 -1.67 8.82
C LEU A 83 7.71 -3.19 9.03
N PHE A 84 8.64 -3.96 8.44
CA PHE A 84 8.70 -5.41 8.60
C PHE A 84 9.92 -5.89 9.39
N LYS A 85 10.76 -4.99 9.92
CA LYS A 85 11.87 -5.30 10.83
C LYS A 85 11.44 -5.31 12.30
N GLU A 86 10.46 -4.49 12.69
CA GLU A 86 10.03 -4.29 14.10
C GLU A 86 9.22 -5.46 14.72
N LYS A 87 9.13 -6.62 14.07
CA LYS A 87 8.33 -7.78 14.53
C LYS A 87 9.11 -9.08 14.68
N GLU A 88 10.41 -9.02 14.91
CA GLU A 88 11.18 -10.14 15.45
C GLU A 88 11.38 -9.86 16.95
N PRO A 89 10.62 -10.50 17.86
CA PRO A 89 11.00 -10.50 19.27
C PRO A 89 12.29 -11.32 19.42
N SER A 90 13.26 -10.77 20.15
CA SER A 90 14.40 -11.53 20.71
C SER A 90 13.92 -12.65 21.61
#